data_AF-A0A974AAB2-F1
#
_entry.id   AF-A0A974AAB2-F1
#
_cell.length_a   1.000
_cell.length_b   1.000
_cell.length_c   1.000
_cell.angle_alpha   90.00
_cell.angle_beta   90.00
_cell.angle_gamma   90.00
#
_symmetry.space_group_name_H-M   'P 1'
#
loop_
_entity.id
_entity.type
_entity.pdbx_description
1 polymer ?
#
loop_
_entity_poly.entity_id
_entity_poly.type
_entity_poly.pdbx_seq_one_letter_code
_entity_poly.pdbx_strand_id
1 'polypeptide(L)'
;MDFGRLREVNDARRREWPGDEQADLGFRALEVAGEAGELCEAMKKYLRQQKGIAGSTATLDDIADEMADCLIAVDLLASQLGIDLGQAVARKFNRTSEKYGLKTRFGEDG
;
A
#
# COMPACT_ATOMS: atom_id res chain seq x y z
N MET A 1 -5.04 12.10 3.87
CA MET A 1 -5.65 10.80 3.51
C MET A 1 -5.99 10.09 4.81
N ASP A 2 -7.20 9.56 4.93
CA ASP A 2 -7.65 8.78 6.09
C ASP A 2 -7.86 7.32 5.64
N PHE A 3 -7.37 6.35 6.40
CA PHE A 3 -7.53 4.93 6.11
C PHE A 3 -9.00 4.50 6.16
N GLY A 4 -9.82 5.12 7.04
CA GLY A 4 -11.25 4.90 7.07
C GLY A 4 -11.91 5.33 5.76
N ARG A 5 -11.60 6.55 5.30
CA ARG A 5 -12.07 7.03 4.00
C ARG A 5 -11.57 6.18 2.82
N LEU A 6 -10.31 5.72 2.84
CA LEU A 6 -9.77 4.83 1.81
C LEU A 6 -10.57 3.52 1.74
N ARG A 7 -10.82 2.88 2.90
CA ARG A 7 -11.64 1.68 3.00
C ARG A 7 -13.02 1.88 2.40
N GLU A 8 -13.69 2.97 2.79
CA GLU A 8 -15.04 3.29 2.33
C GLU A 8 -15.11 3.41 0.80
N VAL A 9 -14.19 4.16 0.18
CA VAL A 9 -14.20 4.37 -1.26
C VAL A 9 -13.71 3.14 -2.03
N ASN A 10 -12.80 2.34 -1.48
CA ASN A 10 -12.40 1.06 -2.05
C ASN A 10 -13.56 0.06 -2.06
N ASP A 11 -14.30 -0.03 -0.95
CA ASP A 11 -15.48 -0.90 -0.86
C ASP A 11 -16.61 -0.45 -1.79
N ALA A 12 -16.74 0.85 -2.07
CA ALA A 12 -17.66 1.37 -3.08
C ALA A 12 -17.17 0.98 -4.49
N ARG A 13 -15.92 1.27 -4.82
CA ARG A 13 -15.31 1.00 -6.14
C ARG A 13 -15.33 -0.49 -6.50
N ARG A 14 -15.07 -1.38 -5.55
CA ARG A 14 -15.14 -2.83 -5.80
C ARG A 14 -16.52 -3.32 -6.23
N ARG A 15 -17.59 -2.73 -5.67
CA ARG A 15 -18.97 -3.12 -6.00
C ARG A 15 -19.38 -2.76 -7.43
N GLU A 16 -18.76 -1.76 -8.01
CA GLU A 16 -18.96 -1.36 -9.41
C GLU A 16 -17.93 -1.98 -10.36
N TRP A 17 -16.90 -2.64 -9.84
CA TRP A 17 -15.81 -3.19 -10.64
C TRP A 17 -16.20 -4.54 -11.28
N PRO A 18 -16.19 -4.66 -12.62
CA PRO A 18 -16.57 -5.90 -13.28
C PRO A 18 -15.63 -7.06 -12.90
N GLY A 19 -16.21 -8.17 -12.41
CA GLY A 19 -15.46 -9.38 -12.07
C GLY A 19 -14.87 -9.39 -10.66
N ASP A 20 -15.09 -8.35 -9.86
CA ASP A 20 -14.57 -8.27 -8.49
C ASP A 20 -15.05 -9.42 -7.59
N GLU A 21 -16.24 -9.96 -7.88
CA GLU A 21 -16.80 -11.11 -7.17
C GLU A 21 -15.94 -12.38 -7.25
N GLN A 22 -14.99 -12.44 -8.21
CA GLN A 22 -14.06 -13.55 -8.40
C GLN A 22 -12.72 -13.34 -7.67
N ALA A 23 -12.44 -12.12 -7.20
CA ALA A 23 -11.20 -11.78 -6.52
C ALA A 23 -11.22 -12.29 -5.07
N ASP A 24 -10.98 -13.60 -4.89
CA ASP A 24 -10.94 -14.24 -3.58
C ASP A 24 -9.74 -13.78 -2.72
N LEU A 25 -9.65 -14.33 -1.51
CA LEU A 25 -8.57 -14.01 -0.57
C LEU A 25 -7.17 -14.29 -1.14
N GLY A 26 -7.03 -15.37 -1.91
CA GLY A 26 -5.76 -15.73 -2.55
C GLY A 26 -5.39 -14.72 -3.62
N PHE A 27 -6.36 -14.32 -4.44
CA PHE A 27 -6.20 -13.30 -5.46
C PHE A 27 -5.76 -11.96 -4.86
N ARG A 28 -6.43 -11.47 -3.81
CA ARG A 28 -6.03 -10.20 -3.14
C ARG A 28 -4.63 -10.27 -2.53
N ALA A 29 -4.22 -11.42 -2.00
CA ALA A 29 -2.87 -11.58 -1.49
C ALA A 29 -1.83 -11.52 -2.62
N LEU A 30 -2.15 -12.07 -3.79
CA LEU A 30 -1.29 -11.98 -4.98
C LEU A 30 -1.25 -10.57 -5.56
N GLU A 31 -2.35 -9.81 -5.56
CA GLU A 31 -2.35 -8.39 -5.95
C GLU A 31 -1.34 -7.59 -5.12
N VAL A 32 -1.33 -7.74 -3.80
CA VAL A 32 -0.34 -7.06 -2.93
C VAL A 32 1.10 -7.37 -3.36
N ALA A 33 1.38 -8.64 -3.71
CA ALA A 33 2.71 -9.03 -4.18
C ALA A 33 3.01 -8.48 -5.59
N GLY A 34 1.99 -8.39 -6.46
CA GLY A 34 2.04 -7.78 -7.78
C GLY A 34 2.46 -6.31 -7.70
N GLU A 35 1.68 -5.50 -6.98
CA GLU A 35 1.94 -4.06 -6.84
C GLU A 35 3.31 -3.78 -6.18
N ALA A 36 3.69 -4.60 -5.18
CA ALA A 36 5.02 -4.49 -4.59
C ALA A 36 6.14 -4.78 -5.61
N GLY A 37 5.90 -5.68 -6.55
CA GLY A 37 6.78 -5.97 -7.68
C GLY A 37 6.86 -4.82 -8.67
N GLU A 38 5.74 -4.19 -8.99
CA GLU A 38 5.68 -3.02 -9.89
C GLU A 38 6.42 -1.82 -9.28
N LEU A 39 6.24 -1.57 -7.97
CA LEU A 39 7.03 -0.60 -7.22
C LEU A 39 8.54 -0.90 -7.30
N CYS A 40 8.94 -2.17 -7.13
CA CYS A 40 10.34 -2.56 -7.28
C CYS A 40 10.87 -2.31 -8.70
N GLU A 41 10.05 -2.56 -9.72
CA GLU A 41 10.39 -2.31 -11.12
C GLU A 41 10.54 -0.82 -11.42
N ALA A 42 9.63 0.02 -10.94
CA ALA A 42 9.71 1.48 -11.06
C ALA A 42 10.98 2.02 -10.40
N MET A 43 11.28 1.58 -9.17
CA MET A 43 12.54 1.92 -8.49
C MET A 43 13.77 1.48 -9.29
N LYS A 44 13.75 0.26 -9.84
CA LYS A 44 14.86 -0.25 -10.68
C LYS A 44 15.05 0.60 -11.93
N LYS A 45 13.96 0.97 -12.63
CA LYS A 45 13.97 1.84 -13.81
C LYS A 45 14.46 3.27 -13.49
N TYR A 46 14.05 3.82 -12.36
CA TYR A 46 14.54 5.12 -11.87
C TYR A 46 16.05 5.08 -11.61
N LEU A 47 16.53 4.08 -10.86
CA LEU A 47 17.97 3.90 -10.59
C LEU A 47 18.78 3.61 -11.85
N ARG A 48 18.19 2.91 -12.82
CA ARG A 48 18.81 2.64 -14.13
C ARG A 48 19.18 3.95 -14.83
N GLN A 49 18.26 4.91 -14.87
CA GLN A 49 18.50 6.24 -15.42
C GLN A 49 19.64 6.96 -14.69
N GLN A 50 19.59 7.00 -13.36
CA GLN A 50 20.59 7.67 -12.52
C GLN A 50 22.00 7.08 -12.69
N LYS A 51 22.10 5.79 -13.02
CA LYS A 51 23.36 5.06 -13.19
C LYS A 51 23.85 5.02 -14.65
N GLY A 52 23.10 5.59 -15.60
CA GLY A 52 23.45 5.54 -17.02
C GLY A 52 23.41 4.12 -17.63
N ILE A 53 22.62 3.21 -17.05
CA ILE A 53 22.46 1.84 -17.55
C ILE A 53 21.42 1.88 -18.70
N ALA A 54 21.66 1.17 -19.80
CA ALA A 54 20.72 1.13 -20.93
C ALA A 54 19.40 0.41 -20.57
N GLY A 55 18.27 0.91 -21.06
CA GLY A 55 16.93 0.33 -20.89
C GLY A 55 15.85 1.37 -20.58
N SER A 56 14.65 0.91 -20.25
CA SER A 56 13.52 1.78 -19.88
C SER A 56 13.77 2.55 -18.58
N THR A 57 13.18 3.73 -18.44
CA THR A 57 13.35 4.58 -17.25
C THR A 57 12.00 4.82 -16.59
N ALA A 58 12.05 5.34 -15.37
CA ALA A 58 10.88 5.75 -14.60
C ALA A 58 11.23 7.04 -13.86
N THR A 59 10.20 7.78 -13.48
CA THR A 59 10.22 9.02 -12.73
C THR A 59 9.90 8.78 -11.27
N LEU A 60 10.00 9.82 -10.44
CA LEU A 60 9.50 9.75 -9.06
C LEU A 60 7.96 9.66 -9.00
N ASP A 61 7.26 10.21 -10.00
CA ASP A 61 5.80 10.13 -10.08
C ASP A 61 5.37 8.68 -10.36
N ASP A 62 6.05 7.98 -11.28
CA ASP A 62 5.81 6.55 -11.51
C ASP A 62 6.01 5.74 -10.21
N ILE A 63 7.06 6.02 -9.44
CA ILE A 63 7.28 5.37 -8.14
C ILE A 63 6.15 5.68 -7.14
N ALA A 64 5.66 6.92 -7.13
CA ALA A 64 4.61 7.35 -6.23
C ALA A 64 3.28 6.66 -6.55
N ASP A 65 2.95 6.49 -7.84
CA ASP A 65 1.77 5.75 -8.29
C ASP A 65 1.84 4.29 -7.82
N GLU A 66 2.98 3.60 -8.02
CA GLU A 66 3.13 2.22 -7.55
C GLU A 66 3.09 2.08 -6.02
N MET A 67 3.57 3.08 -5.28
CA MET A 67 3.40 3.13 -3.82
C MET A 67 1.92 3.27 -3.43
N ALA A 68 1.14 4.04 -4.19
CA ALA A 68 -0.29 4.21 -3.95
C ALA A 68 -1.05 2.92 -4.27
N ASP A 69 -0.71 2.23 -5.36
CA ASP A 69 -1.32 0.95 -5.74
C ASP A 69 -1.02 -0.14 -4.71
N CYS A 70 0.21 -0.19 -4.18
CA CYS A 70 0.54 -1.04 -3.04
C CYS A 70 -0.39 -0.81 -1.83
N LEU A 71 -0.64 0.45 -1.47
CA LEU A 71 -1.49 0.79 -0.32
C LEU A 71 -2.96 0.44 -0.58
N ILE A 72 -3.44 0.64 -1.81
CA ILE A 72 -4.77 0.24 -2.24
C ILE A 72 -4.92 -1.28 -2.13
N ALA A 73 -4.02 -2.06 -2.72
CA ALA A 73 -4.07 -3.52 -2.68
C ALA A 73 -4.03 -4.06 -1.24
N VAL A 74 -3.19 -3.49 -0.38
CA VAL A 74 -3.12 -3.86 1.05
C VAL A 74 -4.44 -3.57 1.76
N ASP A 75 -5.10 -2.44 1.47
CA ASP A 75 -6.41 -2.13 2.05
C ASP A 75 -7.50 -3.08 1.56
N LEU A 76 -7.49 -3.45 0.27
CA LEU A 76 -8.45 -4.40 -0.30
C LEU A 76 -8.34 -5.78 0.37
N LEU A 77 -7.12 -6.26 0.57
CA LEU A 77 -6.83 -7.49 1.31
C LEU A 77 -7.27 -7.37 2.78
N ALA A 78 -6.94 -6.25 3.44
CA ALA A 78 -7.33 -6.01 4.83
C ALA A 78 -8.87 -6.00 4.99
N SER A 79 -9.61 -5.46 4.02
CA SER A 79 -11.06 -5.50 3.99
C SER A 79 -11.61 -6.93 3.95
N GLN A 80 -11.05 -7.81 3.11
CA GLN A 80 -11.47 -9.22 3.06
C GLN A 80 -11.14 -10.01 4.33
N LEU A 81 -10.05 -9.65 5.02
CA LEU A 81 -9.65 -10.26 6.28
C LEU A 81 -10.36 -9.68 7.51
N GLY A 82 -11.21 -8.65 7.35
CA GLY A 82 -11.85 -7.96 8.47
C GLY A 82 -10.86 -7.17 9.34
N ILE A 83 -9.74 -6.70 8.77
CA ILE A 83 -8.71 -5.95 9.47
C ILE A 83 -8.95 -4.45 9.31
N ASP A 84 -9.00 -3.75 10.44
CA ASP A 84 -8.84 -2.30 10.50
C ASP A 84 -7.37 -1.94 10.29
N LEU A 85 -7.03 -1.55 9.07
CA LEU A 85 -5.66 -1.24 8.66
C LEU A 85 -5.12 -0.02 9.40
N GLY A 86 -5.94 1.02 9.60
CA GLY A 86 -5.54 2.24 10.32
C GLY A 86 -5.14 1.96 11.76
N GLN A 87 -5.97 1.21 12.50
CA GLN A 87 -5.63 0.78 13.86
C GLN A 87 -4.42 -0.17 13.88
N ALA A 88 -4.29 -1.07 12.91
CA ALA A 88 -3.14 -1.97 12.83
C ALA A 88 -1.81 -1.20 12.64
N VAL A 89 -1.80 -0.21 11.75
CA VAL A 89 -0.66 0.69 11.54
C VAL A 89 -0.33 1.47 12.81
N ALA A 90 -1.33 2.12 13.42
CA ALA A 90 -1.13 2.90 14.65
C ALA A 90 -0.52 2.04 15.78
N ARG A 91 -1.09 0.86 16.04
CA ARG A 91 -0.56 -0.09 17.04
C ARG A 91 0.87 -0.52 16.73
N LYS A 92 1.18 -0.84 15.48
CA LYS A 92 2.52 -1.31 15.07
C LYS A 92 3.57 -0.19 15.18
N PHE A 93 3.21 1.03 14.79
CA PHE A 93 4.05 2.21 14.91
C PHE A 93 4.39 2.49 16.39
N ASN A 94 3.38 2.56 17.25
CA ASN A 94 3.56 2.87 18.67
C ASN A 94 4.37 1.79 19.40
N ARG A 95 4.15 0.50 19.08
CA ARG A 95 4.98 -0.60 19.61
C ARG A 95 6.46 -0.45 19.27
N THR A 96 6.78 -0.01 18.06
CA THR A 96 8.17 0.25 17.67
C THR A 96 8.74 1.41 18.46
N SER A 97 7.97 2.47 18.63
CA SER A 97 8.38 3.65 19.37
C SER A 97 8.61 3.35 20.87
N GLU A 98 7.76 2.53 21.49
CA GLU A 98 7.95 2.01 22.84
C GLU A 98 9.22 1.16 22.97
N LYS A 99 9.42 0.21 22.03
CA LYS A 99 10.58 -0.70 22.03
C LYS A 99 11.91 0.05 22.09
N TYR A 100 11.99 1.21 21.44
CA TYR A 100 13.22 2.02 21.36
C TYR A 100 13.20 3.27 22.25
N GLY A 101 12.20 3.43 23.13
CA GLY A 101 12.10 4.60 24.01
C GLY A 101 11.95 5.93 23.27
N LEU A 102 11.38 5.92 22.06
CA LEU A 102 11.14 7.11 21.26
C LEU A 102 9.97 7.91 21.86
N LYS A 103 9.95 9.23 21.65
CA LYS A 103 8.85 10.11 22.10
C LYS A 103 7.70 10.20 21.09
N THR A 104 8.00 10.07 19.80
CA THR A 104 7.00 10.17 18.73
C THR A 104 5.99 9.04 18.84
N ARG A 105 4.71 9.36 18.69
CA ARG A 105 3.60 8.42 18.66
C ARG A 105 2.68 8.75 17.49
N PHE A 106 2.01 7.75 16.96
CA PHE A 106 1.04 7.88 15.88
C PHE A 106 -0.36 7.83 16.48
N GLY A 107 -1.19 8.82 16.11
CA GLY A 107 -2.54 8.98 16.66
C GLY A 107 -2.61 9.60 18.06
N GLU A 108 -1.51 10.13 18.57
CA GLU A 108 -1.51 11.02 19.74
C GLU A 108 -1.48 12.48 19.27
N ASP A 109 -2.63 12.96 18.79
CA ASP A 109 -3.04 14.32 19.08
C ASP A 109 -4.05 14.20 20.23
N GLY A 110 -3.79 14.90 21.34
CA GLY A 110 -4.70 14.96 22.48
C GLY A 110 -6.01 15.68 22.18
#